data_AF-A0A0L0QVS0-F1
#
_entry.id   AF-A0A0L0QVS0-F1
#
_cell.length_a   1.000
_cell.length_b   1.000
_cell.length_c   1.000
_cell.angle_alpha   90.00
_cell.angle_beta   90.00
_cell.angle_gamma   90.00
#
_symmetry.space_group_name_H-M   'P 1'
#
loop_
_entity.id
_entity.type
_entity.pdbx_description
1 polymer ?
#
loop_
_entity_poly.entity_id
_entity_poly.type
_entity_poly.pdbx_seq_one_letter_code
_entity_poly.pdbx_strand_id
1 'polypeptide(L)'
;MNEDDSIPLIGQVVRIMQGREAGQYAVVIKSVDDKYVLLADGEKRKYDRPKKKNLHHIELMDYISPEVQNSLLETGRVTNGKLRFAIAKFVNEVVTDLKKGDQHDGERRCN
;
A
#
# COMPACT_ATOMS: atom_id res chain seq x y z
N MET A 1 -26.36 -2.08 7.89
CA MET A 1 -25.42 -3.22 7.99
C MET A 1 -24.37 -2.99 6.92
N ASN A 2 -23.14 -2.68 7.31
CA ASN A 2 -21.94 -2.76 6.49
C ASN A 2 -20.82 -3.08 7.49
N GLU A 3 -20.79 -4.34 7.90
CA GLU A 3 -19.77 -4.95 8.77
C GLU A 3 -18.58 -5.38 7.91
N ASP A 4 -18.03 -4.47 7.12
CA ASP A 4 -16.67 -4.64 6.61
C ASP A 4 -15.74 -3.96 7.60
N ASP A 5 -15.65 -4.54 8.81
CA ASP A 5 -14.53 -4.39 9.72
C ASP A 5 -13.31 -5.04 9.06
N SER A 6 -12.88 -4.50 7.91
CA SER A 6 -11.64 -4.89 7.27
C SER A 6 -10.51 -4.44 8.18
N ILE A 7 -10.10 -5.34 9.08
CA ILE A 7 -9.04 -5.10 10.04
C ILE A 7 -7.77 -4.80 9.23
N PRO A 8 -7.22 -3.58 9.33
CA PRO A 8 -6.05 -3.20 8.56
C PRO A 8 -4.85 -4.04 8.99
N LEU A 9 -4.25 -4.76 8.05
CA LEU A 9 -3.11 -5.63 8.31
C LEU A 9 -1.80 -4.84 8.18
N ILE A 10 -0.81 -5.25 8.98
CA ILE A 10 0.53 -4.67 8.91
C ILE A 10 1.18 -5.05 7.58
N GLY A 11 1.73 -4.07 6.88
CA GLY A 11 2.32 -4.24 5.54
C GLY A 11 1.29 -4.17 4.39
N GLN A 12 0.02 -3.92 4.69
CA GLN A 12 -1.02 -3.73 3.68
C GLN A 12 -0.89 -2.38 2.98
N VAL A 13 -1.07 -2.38 1.66
CA VAL A 13 -1.11 -1.15 0.87
C VAL A 13 -2.52 -0.55 0.94
N VAL A 14 -2.58 0.76 1.09
CA VAL A 14 -3.83 1.52 1.15
C VAL A 14 -3.77 2.70 0.21
N ARG A 15 -4.93 3.09 -0.31
CA ARG A 15 -5.07 4.29 -1.12
C ARG A 15 -5.74 5.39 -0.31
N ILE A 16 -5.21 6.60 -0.37
CA ILE A 16 -5.80 7.74 0.29
C ILE A 16 -6.91 8.30 -0.59
N MET A 17 -8.16 8.25 -0.14
CA MET A 17 -9.31 8.77 -0.90
C MET A 17 -9.54 10.26 -0.68
N GLN A 18 -9.30 10.76 0.53
CA GLN A 18 -9.63 12.14 0.90
C GLN A 18 -8.47 12.91 1.56
N GLY A 19 -8.39 14.21 1.32
CA GLY A 19 -7.46 15.15 1.93
C GLY A 19 -6.29 15.56 1.04
N ARG A 20 -5.26 16.19 1.62
CA ARG A 20 -4.12 16.78 0.87
C ARG A 20 -3.28 15.79 0.07
N GLU A 21 -3.32 14.51 0.43
CA GLU A 21 -2.60 13.42 -0.22
C GLU A 21 -3.57 12.46 -0.93
N ALA A 22 -4.79 12.91 -1.25
CA ALA A 22 -5.75 12.10 -2.00
C ALA A 22 -5.16 11.61 -3.33
N GLY A 23 -5.42 10.35 -3.65
CA GLY A 23 -4.90 9.64 -4.82
C GLY A 23 -3.53 8.99 -4.62
N GLN A 24 -2.83 9.22 -3.51
CA GLN A 24 -1.54 8.57 -3.22
C GLN A 24 -1.75 7.24 -2.48
N TYR A 25 -0.80 6.34 -2.67
CA TYR A 25 -0.72 5.06 -1.97
C TYR A 25 0.23 5.17 -0.77
N ALA A 26 -0.07 4.40 0.27
CA ALA A 26 0.76 4.30 1.46
C ALA A 26 0.68 2.88 2.02
N VAL A 27 1.58 2.54 2.94
CA VAL A 27 1.59 1.24 3.62
C VAL A 27 1.24 1.40 5.09
N VAL A 28 0.41 0.49 5.62
CA VAL A 28 0.09 0.40 7.04
C VAL A 28 1.30 -0.14 7.79
N ILE A 29 1.90 0.69 8.63
CA ILE A 29 3.02 0.26 9.48
C ILE A 29 2.54 -0.24 10.85
N LYS A 30 1.42 0.29 11.33
CA LYS A 30 0.87 -0.02 12.66
C LYS A 30 -0.59 0.43 12.74
N SER A 31 -1.44 -0.42 13.32
CA SER A 31 -2.78 -0.05 13.78
C SER A 31 -2.67 0.57 15.18
N VAL A 32 -3.34 1.72 15.40
CA VAL A 32 -3.36 2.38 16.71
C VAL A 32 -4.66 2.06 17.43
N ASP A 33 -5.77 2.22 16.71
CA ASP A 33 -7.13 1.96 17.17
C ASP A 33 -7.92 1.32 16.02
N ASP A 34 -9.13 0.83 16.29
CA ASP A 34 -10.03 0.29 15.26
C ASP A 34 -10.48 1.32 14.22
N LYS A 35 -10.24 2.62 14.46
CA LYS A 35 -10.59 3.71 13.54
C LYS A 35 -9.37 4.41 12.94
N TYR A 36 -8.19 4.19 13.51
CA TYR A 36 -7.00 4.97 13.16
C TYR A 36 -5.77 4.07 12.92
N VAL A 37 -5.09 4.36 11.82
CA VAL A 37 -3.88 3.66 11.41
C VAL A 37 -2.73 4.62 11.18
N LEU A 38 -1.51 4.12 11.32
CA LEU A 38 -0.28 4.80 10.95
C LEU A 38 0.16 4.35 9.56
N LEU A 39 0.28 5.32 8.67
CA LEU A 39 0.68 5.12 7.28
C LEU A 39 2.07 5.68 7.03
N ALA A 40 2.87 4.95 6.26
CA ALA A 40 4.17 5.39 5.78
C ALA A 40 4.36 5.02 4.30
N ASP A 41 5.12 5.84 3.59
CA ASP A 41 5.40 5.70 2.15
C ASP A 41 6.92 5.63 1.89
N GLY A 42 7.73 6.18 2.81
CA GLY A 42 9.18 6.20 2.73
C GLY A 42 9.74 7.42 2.01
N GLU A 43 8.95 8.08 1.16
CA GLU A 43 9.36 9.33 0.50
C GLU A 43 8.88 10.57 1.28
N LYS A 44 7.58 10.89 1.20
CA LYS A 44 7.00 12.03 1.92
C LYS A 44 6.79 11.75 3.40
N ARG A 45 6.47 10.49 3.73
CA ARG A 45 6.18 10.03 5.09
C ARG A 45 7.13 8.90 5.46
N LYS A 46 8.14 9.23 6.27
CA LYS A 46 9.13 8.28 6.78
C LYS A 46 8.57 7.43 7.91
N TYR A 47 9.18 6.28 8.16
CA TYR A 47 8.85 5.42 9.30
C TYR A 47 8.81 6.17 10.64
N ASP A 48 9.75 7.09 10.88
CA ASP A 48 9.85 7.84 12.14
C ASP A 48 8.80 8.98 12.25
N ARG A 49 8.18 9.39 11.13
CA ARG A 49 7.13 10.41 11.10
C ARG A 49 5.91 9.88 10.32
N PRO A 50 5.29 8.80 10.81
CA PRO A 50 4.17 8.21 10.12
C PRO A 50 2.95 9.12 10.23
N LYS A 51 2.03 8.99 9.29
CA LYS A 51 0.82 9.78 9.26
C LYS A 51 -0.31 9.01 9.94
N LYS A 52 -0.88 9.57 11.00
CA LYS A 52 -2.16 9.09 11.56
C LYS A 52 -3.28 9.41 10.57
N LYS A 53 -4.01 8.38 10.15
CA LYS A 53 -5.11 8.49 9.20
C LYS A 53 -6.31 7.70 9.72
N ASN A 54 -7.51 8.21 9.45
CA ASN A 54 -8.74 7.52 9.77
C ASN A 54 -9.06 6.52 8.65
N LEU A 55 -9.50 5.32 9.01
CA LEU A 55 -9.90 4.26 8.09
C LEU A 55 -10.97 4.72 7.09
N HIS A 56 -11.93 5.57 7.51
CA HIS A 56 -12.98 6.08 6.62
C HIS A 56 -12.46 6.95 5.46
N HIS A 57 -11.21 7.44 5.53
CA HIS A 57 -10.61 8.31 4.50
C HIS A 57 -9.58 7.57 3.63
N ILE A 58 -9.45 6.26 3.80
CA ILE A 58 -8.56 5.41 3.02
C ILE A 58 -9.34 4.21 2.51
N GLU A 59 -8.84 3.66 1.42
CA GLU A 59 -9.33 2.44 0.81
C GLU A 59 -8.27 1.38 1.05
N LEU A 60 -8.67 0.30 1.73
CA LEU A 60 -7.81 -0.85 1.97
C LEU A 60 -7.69 -1.63 0.66
N MET A 61 -6.47 -1.82 0.17
CA MET A 61 -6.25 -2.65 -1.00
C MET A 61 -6.08 -4.09 -0.54
N ASP A 62 -6.60 -5.04 -1.32
CA ASP A 62 -6.36 -6.47 -1.11
C ASP A 62 -4.96 -6.88 -1.60
N TYR A 63 -3.95 -6.12 -1.15
CA TYR A 63 -2.55 -6.33 -1.45
C TYR A 63 -1.72 -6.05 -0.21
N ILE A 64 -1.01 -7.08 0.22
CA ILE A 64 -0.08 -7.01 1.35
C ILE A 64 1.31 -7.19 0.80
N SER A 65 2.20 -6.26 1.12
CA SER A 65 3.59 -6.40 0.73
C SER A 65 4.30 -7.33 1.72
N PRO A 66 4.68 -8.56 1.32
CA PRO A 66 5.35 -9.49 2.22
C PRO A 66 6.72 -8.94 2.67
N GLU A 67 7.39 -8.14 1.84
CA GLU A 67 8.67 -7.53 2.20
C GLU A 67 8.56 -6.56 3.37
N VAL A 68 7.52 -5.73 3.37
CA VAL A 68 7.27 -4.78 4.45
C VAL A 68 6.74 -5.52 5.67
N GLN A 69 5.80 -6.45 5.47
CA GLN A 69 5.24 -7.27 6.54
C GLN A 69 6.32 -8.05 7.28
N ASN A 70 7.16 -8.81 6.57
CA ASN A 70 8.26 -9.57 7.17
C ASN A 70 9.24 -8.65 7.88
N SER A 71 9.60 -7.51 7.28
CA SER A 71 10.50 -6.55 7.95
C SER A 71 9.93 -6.04 9.28
N LEU A 72 8.63 -5.74 9.31
CA LEU A 72 7.94 -5.28 10.51
C LEU A 72 7.76 -6.41 11.54
N LEU A 73 7.49 -7.64 11.11
CA LEU A 73 7.33 -8.79 12.02
C LEU A 73 8.66 -9.27 12.59
N GLU A 74 9.72 -9.36 11.78
CA GLU A 74 11.04 -9.86 12.19
C GLU A 74 11.83 -8.83 13.00
N THR A 75 11.85 -7.57 12.55
CA THR A 75 12.74 -6.55 13.11
C THR A 75 12.01 -5.39 13.76
N GLY A 76 10.68 -5.33 13.65
CA GLY A 76 9.89 -4.21 14.16
C GLY A 76 10.15 -2.89 13.43
N ARG A 77 10.91 -2.90 12.34
CA ARG A 77 11.29 -1.70 11.59
C ARG A 77 11.32 -1.98 10.10
N VAL A 78 10.85 -1.02 9.33
CA VAL A 78 10.98 -1.04 7.87
C VAL A 78 11.81 0.17 7.43
N THR A 79 12.69 -0.06 6.46
CA THR A 79 13.46 1.02 5.85
C THR A 79 12.58 1.78 4.84
N ASN A 80 12.82 3.08 4.71
CA ASN A 80 12.11 3.92 3.74
C ASN A 80 12.25 3.38 2.30
N GLY A 81 13.39 2.75 1.98
CA GLY A 81 13.62 2.12 0.67
C GLY A 81 12.67 0.95 0.39
N LYS A 82 12.41 0.09 1.39
CA LYS A 82 11.47 -1.03 1.26
C LYS A 82 10.03 -0.55 1.09
N LEU A 83 9.62 0.49 1.82
CA LEU A 83 8.29 1.10 1.65
C LEU A 83 8.08 1.63 0.22
N ARG A 84 9.05 2.39 -0.29
CA ARG A 84 9.00 2.92 -1.65
C ARG A 84 8.94 1.80 -2.69
N PHE A 85 9.74 0.75 -2.49
CA PHE A 85 9.74 -0.40 -3.40
C PHE A 85 8.39 -1.14 -3.37
N ALA A 86 7.81 -1.38 -2.21
CA ALA A 86 6.52 -2.02 -2.06
C ALA A 86 5.40 -1.27 -2.79
N ILE A 87 5.36 0.06 -2.64
CA ILE A 87 4.36 0.91 -3.33
C ILE A 87 4.62 0.92 -4.84
N ALA A 88 5.87 1.08 -5.26
CA ALA A 88 6.21 1.05 -6.69
C ALA A 88 5.85 -0.29 -7.32
N LYS A 89 6.11 -1.41 -6.63
CA LYS A 89 5.74 -2.76 -7.06
C LYS A 89 4.22 -2.89 -7.18
N PHE A 90 3.48 -2.49 -6.15
CA PHE A 90 2.01 -2.49 -6.19
C PHE A 90 1.46 -1.68 -7.38
N VAL A 91 1.99 -0.49 -7.63
CA VAL A 91 1.55 0.34 -8.77
C VAL A 91 1.92 -0.31 -10.11
N ASN A 92 3.07 -1.00 -10.20
CA ASN A 92 3.50 -1.68 -11.42
C ASN A 92 2.85 -3.04 -11.65
N GLU A 93 2.28 -3.69 -10.63
CA GLU A 93 1.57 -4.95 -10.75
C GLU A 93 0.06 -4.67 -10.86
N VAL A 94 -0.53 -4.01 -9.86
CA VAL A 94 -1.99 -3.90 -9.74
C VAL A 94 -2.59 -2.80 -10.62
N VAL A 95 -1.94 -1.63 -10.73
CA VAL A 95 -2.51 -0.50 -11.50
C VAL A 95 -2.29 -0.67 -13.01
N THR A 96 -1.20 -1.32 -13.41
CA THR A 96 -0.90 -1.65 -14.80
C THR A 96 -1.78 -2.78 -15.31
N ASP A 97 -2.08 -3.80 -14.50
CA ASP A 97 -3.00 -4.88 -14.87
C ASP A 97 -4.44 -4.37 -15.07
N LEU A 98 -4.86 -3.37 -14.28
CA LEU A 98 -6.14 -2.67 -14.49
C LEU A 98 -6.17 -1.80 -15.77
N LYS A 99 -5.00 -1.43 -16.31
CA LYS A 99 -4.88 -0.68 -17.57
C LYS A 99 -4.56 -1.57 -18.78
N LYS A 100 -4.05 -2.79 -18.55
CA LYS A 100 -3.81 -3.82 -19.58
C LYS A 100 -5.04 -4.70 -19.82
N GLY A 101 -6.23 -4.10 -19.77
CA GLY A 101 -7.38 -4.59 -20.51
C GLY A 101 -7.26 -4.34 -22.02
N ASP A 102 -6.25 -3.58 -22.48
CA ASP A 102 -6.04 -3.36 -23.90
C ASP A 102 -4.56 -3.12 -24.23
N GLN A 103 -3.89 -4.20 -24.66
CA GLN A 103 -2.92 -4.24 -25.75
C GLN A 103 -2.41 -5.69 -25.87
N HIS A 104 -3.16 -6.47 -26.65
CA HIS A 104 -2.52 -7.43 -27.54
C HIS A 104 -1.49 -6.67 -28.38
N ASP A 105 -0.23 -7.08 -28.29
CA ASP A 105 0.80 -6.90 -29.31
C ASP A 105 1.97 -7.79 -28.87
N GLY A 106 2.38 -8.84 -29.57
CA GLY A 106 2.05 -9.37 -30.88
C GLY A 106 3.06 -10.49 -31.14
N GLU A 107 2.69 -11.46 -31.97
CA GLU A 107 3.61 -12.47 -32.49
C GLU A 107 4.93 -11.86 -32.99
N ARG A 108 6.02 -12.62 -32.85
CA ARG A 108 6.94 -13.01 -33.96
C ARG A 108 7.98 -13.96 -33.35
N ARG A 109 7.79 -15.26 -33.52
CA ARG A 109 8.33 -16.09 -34.61
C ARG A 109 9.85 -16.23 -34.56
N CYS A 110 10.24 -17.50 -34.63
CA CYS A 110 11.57 -18.11 -34.69
C CYS A 110 12.63 -17.29 -35.43
N ASN A 111 13.88 -17.43 -34.95
CA ASN A 111 15.01 -17.87 -35.76
C ASN A 111 15.97 -18.68 -34.90
#